data_AF-G1X6B5-F1
#
_entry.id   AF-G1X6B5-F1
#
_cell.length_a   1.000
_cell.length_b   1.000
_cell.length_c   1.000
_cell.angle_alpha   90.00
_cell.angle_beta   90.00
_cell.angle_gamma   90.00
#
_symmetry.space_group_name_H-M   'P 1'
#
loop_
_entity.id
_entity.type
_entity.pdbx_description
1 polymer ?
#
loop_
_entity_poly.entity_id
_entity_poly.type
_entity_poly.pdbx_seq_one_letter_code
_entity_poly.pdbx_strand_id
1 'polypeptide(L)'
;MRTQIALWARFVPLPKVITAESLVLTVPDKTKRKTKEPFRREKPVQDDVGDMSREANPLGSHIYFYTHITSKRVIYSLYQNLYNNKAMKQVTFMGKKSVPEALRKDHWTPFLTASFTNPSTGLKAFQHLRELRKLHETQWDVELKSKKMKERSKILQDQRGNSIADLAAIIKRDVKEKEKVRVRWMNIYDAEYAKEWPDCVVHDVETQKGIRFHARRMGKFMGDEKEAQITASEAVPQVEEGVKAEAQIEAPKVESIPEAKPEAVPEEPKKSGFAFWR
;
A
#
# COMPACT_ATOMS: atom_id res chain seq x y z
N MET A 1 -37.41 -23.78 35.67
CA MET A 1 -37.31 -25.19 36.09
C MET A 1 -36.04 -25.77 35.47
N ARG A 2 -34.96 -25.90 36.24
CA ARG A 2 -33.67 -26.45 35.77
C ARG A 2 -33.68 -27.96 36.03
N THR A 3 -33.54 -28.76 34.99
CA THR A 3 -33.42 -30.22 35.07
C THR A 3 -32.11 -30.59 35.78
N GLN A 4 -32.20 -31.24 36.93
CA GLN A 4 -31.05 -31.82 37.62
C GLN A 4 -30.49 -32.96 36.76
N ILE A 5 -29.27 -32.79 36.26
CA ILE A 5 -28.49 -33.87 35.68
C ILE A 5 -27.95 -34.69 36.85
N ALA A 6 -28.56 -35.84 37.10
CA ALA A 6 -28.10 -36.79 38.10
C ALA A 6 -26.74 -37.36 37.66
N LEU A 7 -25.66 -36.91 38.30
CA LEU A 7 -24.35 -37.56 38.23
C LEU A 7 -24.41 -38.86 39.03
N TRP A 8 -24.88 -39.92 38.40
CA TRP A 8 -24.67 -41.28 38.89
C TRP A 8 -23.19 -41.66 38.70
N ALA A 9 -22.36 -41.27 39.67
CA ALA A 9 -21.05 -41.89 39.82
C ALA A 9 -21.29 -43.35 40.23
N ARG A 10 -21.18 -44.28 39.28
CA ARG A 10 -21.11 -45.72 39.56
C ARG A 10 -19.85 -45.95 40.40
N PHE A 11 -20.00 -45.97 41.71
CA PHE A 11 -18.97 -46.38 42.66
C PHE A 11 -18.71 -47.87 42.42
N VAL A 12 -17.68 -48.18 41.64
CA VAL A 12 -17.17 -49.55 41.53
C VAL A 12 -16.40 -49.82 42.82
N PRO A 13 -16.77 -50.83 43.63
CA PRO A 13 -16.04 -51.13 44.86
C PRO A 13 -14.60 -51.52 44.52
N LEU A 14 -13.64 -50.91 45.22
CA LEU A 14 -12.22 -51.21 45.06
C LEU A 14 -11.93 -52.65 45.53
N PRO A 15 -11.12 -53.43 44.79
CA PRO A 15 -10.70 -54.75 45.24
C PRO A 15 -9.81 -54.66 46.48
N LYS A 16 -9.90 -55.67 47.37
CA LYS A 16 -9.22 -55.67 48.68
C LYS A 16 -7.69 -55.90 48.59
N VAL A 17 -7.17 -56.31 47.44
CA VAL A 17 -5.72 -56.48 47.20
C VAL A 17 -5.39 -55.92 45.82
N ILE A 18 -4.46 -54.96 45.77
CA ILE A 18 -4.06 -54.26 44.55
C ILE A 18 -2.86 -54.98 43.96
N THR A 19 -3.08 -55.93 43.05
CA THR A 19 -2.02 -56.51 42.21
C THR A 19 -1.90 -55.72 40.91
N ALA A 20 -0.68 -55.60 40.37
CA ALA A 20 -0.39 -54.81 39.16
C ALA A 20 -1.25 -55.21 37.95
N GLU A 21 -1.63 -56.48 37.86
CA GLU A 21 -2.46 -57.01 36.77
C GLU A 21 -3.91 -56.48 36.81
N SER A 22 -4.46 -56.23 38.00
CA SER A 22 -5.83 -55.73 38.16
C SER A 22 -5.99 -54.27 37.72
N LEU A 23 -4.92 -53.48 37.79
CA LEU A 23 -4.89 -52.08 37.33
C LEU A 23 -4.85 -51.98 35.80
N VAL A 24 -4.20 -52.94 35.13
CA VAL A 24 -4.07 -52.92 33.66
C VAL A 24 -5.42 -53.18 32.97
N LEU A 25 -6.31 -53.98 33.57
CA LEU A 25 -7.63 -54.29 33.01
C LEU A 25 -8.66 -53.15 33.11
N THR A 26 -8.38 -52.10 33.88
CA THR A 26 -9.31 -50.95 34.04
C THR A 26 -8.99 -49.78 33.11
N VAL A 27 -7.90 -49.84 32.34
CA VAL A 27 -7.58 -48.82 31.35
C VAL A 27 -8.42 -49.11 30.10
N PRO A 28 -9.43 -48.28 29.75
CA PRO A 28 -10.18 -48.50 28.54
C PRO A 28 -9.25 -48.37 27.34
N ASP A 29 -9.17 -49.44 26.54
CA ASP A 29 -8.45 -49.45 25.28
C ASP A 29 -8.90 -48.26 24.44
N LYS A 30 -7.94 -47.39 24.10
CA LYS A 30 -8.19 -46.21 23.26
C LYS A 30 -8.62 -46.72 21.89
N THR A 31 -9.93 -46.87 21.70
CA THR A 31 -10.56 -47.09 20.41
C THR A 31 -10.00 -46.06 19.43
N LYS A 32 -9.36 -46.57 18.36
CA LYS A 32 -8.73 -45.78 17.30
C LYS A 32 -9.77 -44.82 16.73
N ARG A 33 -9.73 -43.55 17.14
CA ARG A 33 -10.51 -42.49 16.51
C ARG A 33 -10.10 -42.45 15.05
N LYS A 34 -11.04 -42.72 14.12
CA LYS A 34 -10.81 -42.53 12.68
C LYS A 34 -10.32 -41.10 12.46
N THR A 35 -9.07 -40.96 12.05
CA THR A 35 -8.48 -39.69 11.63
C THR A 35 -9.28 -39.23 10.42
N LYS A 36 -10.13 -38.21 10.58
CA LYS A 36 -10.73 -37.55 9.42
C LYS A 36 -9.59 -37.00 8.58
N GLU A 37 -9.52 -37.35 7.31
CA GLU A 37 -8.59 -36.71 6.39
C GLU A 37 -8.80 -35.19 6.49
N PRO A 38 -7.72 -34.40 6.62
CA PRO A 38 -7.86 -32.97 6.66
C PRO A 38 -8.53 -32.54 5.35
N PHE A 39 -9.69 -31.92 5.45
CA PHE A 39 -10.43 -31.36 4.32
C PHE A 39 -9.47 -30.50 3.48
N ARG A 40 -8.95 -31.07 2.40
CA ARG A 40 -8.01 -30.41 1.51
C ARG A 40 -8.85 -29.48 0.65
N ARG A 41 -8.99 -28.22 1.10
CA ARG A 41 -9.52 -27.17 0.23
C ARG A 41 -8.65 -27.15 -1.01
N GLU A 42 -9.21 -27.57 -2.13
CA GLU A 42 -8.61 -27.33 -3.44
C GLU A 42 -8.36 -25.83 -3.52
N LYS A 43 -7.09 -25.46 -3.70
CA LYS A 43 -6.73 -24.06 -3.86
C LYS A 43 -7.44 -23.58 -5.12
N PRO A 44 -8.14 -22.43 -5.07
CA PRO A 44 -8.76 -21.89 -6.26
C PRO A 44 -7.72 -21.74 -7.37
N VAL A 45 -8.20 -21.94 -8.59
CA VAL A 45 -7.51 -21.86 -9.87
C VAL A 45 -6.53 -20.68 -9.92
N GLN A 46 -5.42 -20.94 -10.60
CA GLN A 46 -4.19 -20.18 -10.73
C GLN A 46 -4.41 -18.74 -11.25
N ASP A 47 -4.85 -17.83 -10.39
CA ASP A 47 -4.60 -16.39 -10.55
C ASP A 47 -3.10 -16.12 -10.29
N ASP A 48 -2.55 -15.01 -10.79
CA ASP A 48 -1.14 -14.53 -10.73
C ASP A 48 -0.50 -14.37 -9.32
N VAL A 49 -0.91 -15.18 -8.35
CA VAL A 49 -0.37 -15.27 -7.00
C VAL A 49 0.92 -16.10 -7.10
N GLY A 50 2.01 -15.41 -7.45
CA GLY A 50 3.36 -15.98 -7.40
C GLY A 50 3.67 -16.59 -6.02
N ASP A 51 4.69 -17.45 -6.00
CA ASP A 51 5.05 -18.21 -4.79
C ASP A 51 5.21 -17.31 -3.56
N MET A 52 4.65 -17.77 -2.45
CA MET A 52 4.50 -16.99 -1.22
C MET A 52 5.66 -17.25 -0.24
N SER A 53 6.64 -18.08 -0.60
CA SER A 53 7.75 -18.44 0.28
C SER A 53 8.63 -17.22 0.58
N ARG A 54 9.38 -17.26 1.70
CA ARG A 54 10.39 -16.23 2.03
C ARG A 54 11.45 -16.12 0.93
N GLU A 55 11.65 -17.19 0.17
CA GLU A 55 12.55 -17.28 -0.97
C GLU A 55 12.00 -16.50 -2.17
N ALA A 56 10.70 -16.62 -2.44
CA ALA A 56 10.04 -15.91 -3.52
C ALA A 56 9.85 -14.41 -3.22
N ASN A 57 9.73 -14.03 -1.94
CA ASN A 57 9.65 -12.65 -1.49
C ASN A 57 10.72 -12.30 -0.47
N PRO A 58 11.95 -11.99 -0.92
CA PRO A 58 12.98 -11.55 -0.01
C PRO A 58 12.61 -10.20 0.61
N LEU A 59 13.03 -10.00 1.86
CA LEU A 59 12.79 -8.77 2.59
C LEU A 59 13.44 -7.59 1.86
N GLY A 60 12.68 -6.52 1.63
CA GLY A 60 13.13 -5.35 0.89
C GLY A 60 12.73 -5.32 -0.59
N SER A 61 12.20 -6.43 -1.14
CA SER A 61 11.67 -6.41 -2.51
C SER A 61 10.49 -5.47 -2.67
N HIS A 62 9.67 -5.33 -1.62
CA HIS A 62 8.53 -4.43 -1.61
C HIS A 62 8.56 -3.49 -0.40
N ILE A 63 8.21 -2.23 -0.63
CA ILE A 63 7.98 -1.23 0.39
C ILE A 63 6.53 -0.75 0.27
N TYR A 64 5.82 -0.84 1.38
CA TYR A 64 4.42 -0.41 1.51
C TYR A 64 4.35 0.93 2.23
N PHE A 65 3.57 1.85 1.67
CA PHE A 65 3.36 3.18 2.20
C PHE A 65 1.91 3.31 2.65
N TYR A 66 1.74 3.64 3.92
CA TYR A 66 0.45 3.88 4.54
C TYR A 66 0.28 5.36 4.81
N THR A 67 -0.88 5.91 4.51
CA THR A 67 -1.24 7.26 4.88
C THR A 67 -2.41 7.27 5.84
N HIS A 68 -2.37 8.20 6.78
CA HIS A 68 -3.52 8.48 7.64
C HIS A 68 -4.51 9.36 6.88
N ILE A 69 -5.78 8.94 6.76
CA ILE A 69 -6.79 9.60 5.92
C ILE A 69 -6.91 11.11 6.20
N THR A 70 -7.02 11.51 7.48
CA THR A 70 -7.21 12.92 7.85
C THR A 70 -5.91 13.72 7.97
N SER A 71 -4.96 13.24 8.76
CA SER A 71 -3.71 13.95 9.06
C SER A 71 -2.63 13.83 7.97
N LYS A 72 -2.83 12.96 6.96
CA LYS A 72 -1.89 12.69 5.86
C LYS A 72 -0.46 12.34 6.30
N ARG A 73 -0.33 11.79 7.51
CA ARG A 73 0.92 11.23 8.00
C ARG A 73 1.23 9.95 7.23
N VAL A 74 2.48 9.73 6.92
CA VAL A 74 2.93 8.54 6.19
C VAL A 74 3.60 7.55 7.14
N ILE A 75 3.44 6.26 6.95
CA ILE A 75 4.20 5.22 7.63
C ILE A 75 4.72 4.24 6.58
N TYR A 76 5.98 3.86 6.70
CA TYR A 76 6.61 2.89 5.81
C TYR A 76 6.64 1.50 6.46
N SER A 77 6.43 0.46 5.67
CA SER A 77 6.54 -0.92 6.12
C SER A 77 7.15 -1.80 5.04
N LEU A 78 8.03 -2.72 5.44
CA LEU A 78 8.51 -3.80 4.55
C LEU A 78 7.47 -4.92 4.42
N TYR A 79 6.47 -4.93 5.31
CA TYR A 79 5.40 -5.91 5.34
C TYR A 79 4.09 -5.27 4.92
N GLN A 80 3.27 -6.06 4.23
CA GLN A 80 1.93 -5.67 3.83
C GLN A 80 0.99 -5.47 5.03
N ASN A 81 1.29 -6.06 6.19
CA ASN A 81 0.55 -5.76 7.41
C ASN A 81 1.28 -4.67 8.20
N LEU A 82 0.50 -3.67 8.64
CA LEU A 82 1.02 -2.60 9.49
C LEU A 82 1.10 -3.08 10.95
N TYR A 83 2.31 -3.42 11.40
CA TYR A 83 2.55 -3.83 12.79
C TYR A 83 2.62 -2.63 13.72
N ASN A 84 1.72 -2.57 14.71
CA ASN A 84 1.60 -1.44 15.65
C ASN A 84 2.95 -1.04 16.27
N ASN A 85 3.68 -1.99 16.87
CA ASN A 85 4.95 -1.71 17.56
C ASN A 85 6.05 -1.13 16.66
N LYS A 86 6.08 -1.50 15.37
CA LYS A 86 7.07 -0.99 14.41
C LYS A 86 6.65 0.35 13.82
N ALA A 87 5.36 0.48 13.54
CA ALA A 87 4.76 1.66 12.93
C ALA A 87 4.69 2.84 13.90
N MET A 88 4.37 2.61 15.18
CA MET A 88 4.32 3.65 16.21
C MET A 88 5.67 4.34 16.44
N LYS A 89 6.81 3.64 16.25
CA LYS A 89 8.15 4.23 16.33
C LYS A 89 8.43 5.27 15.25
N GLN A 90 7.62 5.30 14.19
CA GLN A 90 7.75 6.28 13.12
C GLN A 90 6.82 7.47 13.31
N VAL A 91 5.92 7.44 14.28
CA VAL A 91 5.03 8.57 14.56
C VAL A 91 5.72 9.47 15.57
N THR A 92 6.18 10.65 15.13
CA THR A 92 6.82 11.62 16.01
C THR A 92 5.81 12.39 16.86
N PHE A 93 6.29 12.83 18.02
CA PHE A 93 5.51 13.63 18.94
C PHE A 93 5.54 15.10 18.52
N MET A 94 4.38 15.62 18.13
CA MET A 94 4.20 16.99 17.62
C MET A 94 3.28 17.83 18.53
N GLY A 95 3.10 17.40 19.79
CA GLY A 95 2.24 18.02 20.80
C GLY A 95 1.16 17.11 21.38
N LYS A 96 0.28 17.68 22.21
CA LYS A 96 -0.80 16.94 22.90
C LYS A 96 -1.74 16.28 21.87
N LYS A 97 -2.07 15.00 22.08
CA LYS A 97 -2.90 14.17 21.19
C LYS A 97 -2.33 14.00 19.76
N SER A 98 -1.05 14.32 19.55
CA SER A 98 -0.43 14.09 18.25
C SER A 98 -0.18 12.60 18.02
N VAL A 99 0.27 11.86 19.02
CA VAL A 99 0.55 10.42 18.92
C VAL A 99 -0.66 9.65 19.45
N PRO A 100 -1.30 8.78 18.64
CA PRO A 100 -2.38 7.92 19.13
C PRO A 100 -1.83 6.82 20.05
N GLU A 101 -2.69 6.21 20.87
CA GLU A 101 -2.30 5.08 21.72
C GLU A 101 -2.04 3.80 20.89
N ALA A 102 -2.88 3.58 19.88
CA ALA A 102 -2.76 2.46 18.95
C ALA A 102 -3.18 2.86 17.53
N LEU A 103 -2.57 2.22 16.53
CA LEU A 103 -2.97 2.39 15.14
C LEU A 103 -4.28 1.65 14.89
N ARG A 104 -5.33 2.41 14.55
CA ARG A 104 -6.64 1.86 14.18
C ARG A 104 -6.69 1.61 12.67
N LYS A 105 -7.17 0.43 12.25
CA LYS A 105 -7.08 -0.05 10.86
C LYS A 105 -7.87 0.78 9.86
N ASP A 106 -8.96 1.40 10.31
CA ASP A 106 -9.85 2.29 9.56
C ASP A 106 -9.20 3.63 9.19
N HIS A 107 -8.29 4.13 10.03
CA HIS A 107 -7.63 5.41 9.82
C HIS A 107 -6.46 5.36 8.83
N TRP A 108 -5.91 4.17 8.58
CA TRP A 108 -4.70 3.97 7.79
C TRP A 108 -5.01 3.25 6.50
N THR A 109 -4.63 3.87 5.39
CA THR A 109 -4.88 3.35 4.04
C THR A 109 -3.55 3.19 3.31
N PRO A 110 -3.30 2.05 2.65
CA PRO A 110 -2.16 1.94 1.75
C PRO A 110 -2.43 2.84 0.53
N PHE A 111 -1.49 3.70 0.18
CA PHE A 111 -1.65 4.58 -1.00
C PHE A 111 -0.61 4.32 -2.08
N LEU A 112 0.52 3.72 -1.71
CA LEU A 112 1.64 3.49 -2.60
C LEU A 112 2.36 2.19 -2.22
N THR A 113 2.72 1.39 -3.23
CA THR A 113 3.59 0.22 -3.07
C THR A 113 4.73 0.29 -4.08
N ALA A 114 5.97 0.36 -3.59
CA ALA A 114 7.16 0.33 -4.43
C ALA A 114 7.73 -1.10 -4.46
N SER A 115 7.99 -1.62 -5.64
CA SER A 115 8.55 -2.95 -5.88
C SER A 115 9.88 -2.82 -6.59
N PHE A 116 10.92 -3.37 -5.98
CA PHE A 116 12.29 -3.35 -6.45
C PHE A 116 12.66 -4.72 -7.00
N THR A 117 13.39 -4.76 -8.12
CA THR A 117 13.99 -6.00 -8.63
C THR A 117 15.02 -6.55 -7.64
N ASN A 118 15.81 -5.67 -7.02
CA ASN A 118 16.85 -6.03 -6.07
C ASN A 118 16.44 -5.74 -4.60
N PRO A 119 16.40 -6.76 -3.73
CA PRO A 119 15.94 -6.58 -2.34
C PRO A 119 16.90 -5.73 -1.51
N SER A 120 18.21 -5.82 -1.76
CA SER A 120 19.23 -5.03 -1.05
C SER A 120 19.08 -3.53 -1.31
N THR A 121 18.74 -3.16 -2.55
CA THR A 121 18.45 -1.77 -2.94
C THR A 121 17.22 -1.27 -2.20
N GLY A 122 16.15 -2.07 -2.14
CA GLY A 122 14.94 -1.72 -1.40
C GLY A 122 15.13 -1.60 0.12
N LEU A 123 16.01 -2.40 0.74
CA LEU A 123 16.36 -2.22 2.16
C LEU A 123 17.07 -0.89 2.43
N LYS A 124 18.01 -0.49 1.56
CA LYS A 124 18.68 0.81 1.65
C LYS A 124 17.70 1.95 1.43
N ALA A 125 16.85 1.85 0.40
CA ALA A 125 15.81 2.83 0.14
C ALA A 125 14.87 2.98 1.34
N PHE A 126 14.47 1.88 1.99
CA PHE A 126 13.65 1.92 3.20
C PHE A 126 14.34 2.63 4.37
N GLN A 127 15.65 2.44 4.53
CA GLN A 127 16.42 3.16 5.52
C GLN A 127 16.46 4.66 5.22
N HIS A 128 16.81 5.05 3.99
CA HIS A 128 16.86 6.45 3.56
C HIS A 128 15.50 7.16 3.69
N LEU A 129 14.39 6.51 3.31
CA LEU A 129 13.05 7.07 3.49
C LEU A 129 12.73 7.42 4.95
N ARG A 130 13.16 6.57 5.89
CA ARG A 130 12.95 6.80 7.32
C ARG A 130 13.85 7.91 7.87
N GLU A 131 15.05 8.03 7.36
CA GLU A 131 15.98 9.10 7.71
C GLU A 131 15.47 10.45 7.19
N LEU A 132 15.10 10.54 5.90
CA LEU A 132 14.52 11.75 5.29
C LEU A 132 13.25 12.18 6.01
N ARG A 133 12.36 11.25 6.33
CA ARG A 133 11.15 11.56 7.10
C ARG A 133 11.46 12.18 8.46
N LYS A 134 12.47 11.64 9.18
CA LYS A 134 12.89 12.21 10.46
C LYS A 134 13.49 13.61 10.28
N LEU A 135 14.20 13.85 9.17
CA LEU A 135 14.73 15.16 8.82
C LEU A 135 13.59 16.16 8.55
N HIS A 136 12.60 15.81 7.72
CA HIS A 136 11.42 16.67 7.45
C HIS A 136 10.64 17.07 8.70
N GLU A 137 10.64 16.22 9.73
CA GLU A 137 9.94 16.49 10.99
C GLU A 137 10.81 17.29 11.99
N THR A 138 12.15 17.25 11.87
CA THR A 138 13.09 17.85 12.85
C THR A 138 13.77 19.13 12.34
N GLN A 139 14.08 19.19 11.05
CA GLN A 139 14.75 20.31 10.38
C GLN A 139 13.68 21.11 9.62
N TRP A 140 13.31 22.24 10.19
CA TRP A 140 12.18 23.06 9.78
C TRP A 140 12.67 24.46 9.44
N ASP A 141 12.15 24.99 8.33
CA ASP A 141 12.49 26.32 7.85
C ASP A 141 12.04 27.41 8.82
N VAL A 142 12.71 28.55 8.74
CA VAL A 142 12.41 29.73 9.56
C VAL A 142 10.99 30.22 9.29
N GLU A 143 10.47 30.06 8.07
CA GLU A 143 9.09 30.41 7.73
C GLU A 143 8.05 29.57 8.50
N LEU A 144 8.33 28.28 8.70
CA LEU A 144 7.47 27.41 9.51
C LEU A 144 7.54 27.76 10.99
N LYS A 145 8.65 28.35 11.46
CA LYS A 145 8.81 28.85 12.83
C LYS A 145 7.85 29.99 13.15
N SER A 146 7.60 30.85 12.17
CA SER A 146 6.73 32.02 12.30
C SER A 146 5.24 31.67 12.38
N LYS A 147 4.82 30.48 11.92
CA LYS A 147 3.41 30.06 11.91
C LYS A 147 2.90 29.70 13.31
N LYS A 148 1.58 29.85 13.50
CA LYS A 148 0.90 29.46 14.74
C LYS A 148 1.09 27.97 15.02
N MET A 149 1.27 27.60 16.29
CA MET A 149 1.59 26.23 16.71
C MET A 149 0.68 25.14 16.10
N LYS A 150 -0.64 25.40 16.01
CA LYS A 150 -1.62 24.43 15.46
C LYS A 150 -1.45 24.23 13.96
N GLU A 151 -1.31 25.32 13.21
CA GLU A 151 -1.11 25.28 11.76
C GLU A 151 0.23 24.64 11.43
N ARG A 152 1.27 25.02 12.17
CA ARG A 152 2.59 24.40 12.08
C ARG A 152 2.53 22.89 12.29
N SER A 153 1.86 22.43 13.34
CA SER A 153 1.70 20.99 13.61
C SER A 153 0.92 20.30 12.49
N LYS A 154 -0.10 20.94 11.90
CA LYS A 154 -0.84 20.38 10.76
C LYS A 154 0.03 20.23 9.52
N ILE A 155 0.81 21.26 9.18
CA ILE A 155 1.73 21.24 8.03
C ILE A 155 2.81 20.17 8.22
N LEU A 156 3.43 20.10 9.40
CA LEU A 156 4.46 19.10 9.67
C LEU A 156 3.93 17.66 9.69
N GLN A 157 2.63 17.46 9.93
CA GLN A 157 2.02 16.13 9.85
C GLN A 157 1.71 15.70 8.42
N ASP A 158 1.49 16.65 7.51
CA ASP A 158 1.21 16.37 6.10
C ASP A 158 2.52 16.03 5.37
N GLN A 159 2.91 14.77 5.45
CA GLN A 159 4.16 14.24 4.89
C GLN A 159 3.92 13.44 3.60
N ARG A 160 2.70 13.40 3.07
CA ARG A 160 2.35 12.58 1.89
C ARG A 160 3.14 12.99 0.66
N GLY A 161 3.14 14.29 0.33
CA GLY A 161 3.88 14.82 -0.82
C GLY A 161 5.39 14.64 -0.65
N ASN A 162 5.93 14.98 0.52
CA ASN A 162 7.35 14.82 0.84
C ASN A 162 7.83 13.39 0.66
N SER A 163 7.05 12.41 1.14
CA SER A 163 7.39 10.99 1.03
C SER A 163 7.50 10.50 -0.42
N ILE A 164 6.70 11.07 -1.32
CA ILE A 164 6.71 10.73 -2.75
C ILE A 164 7.91 11.38 -3.44
N ALA A 165 8.18 12.64 -3.15
CA ALA A 165 9.38 13.33 -3.64
C ALA A 165 10.67 12.65 -3.14
N ASP A 166 10.71 12.25 -1.87
CA ASP A 166 11.81 11.50 -1.27
C ASP A 166 12.03 10.16 -1.97
N LEU A 167 10.95 9.42 -2.29
CA LEU A 167 11.05 8.17 -3.02
C LEU A 167 11.67 8.37 -4.40
N ALA A 168 11.21 9.36 -5.16
CA ALA A 168 11.77 9.67 -6.48
C ALA A 168 13.26 10.04 -6.39
N ALA A 169 13.63 10.87 -5.40
CA ALA A 169 15.03 11.25 -5.16
C ALA A 169 15.91 10.06 -4.77
N ILE A 170 15.41 9.15 -3.92
CA ILE A 170 16.11 7.93 -3.52
C ILE A 170 16.31 7.01 -4.71
N ILE A 171 15.28 6.80 -5.54
CA ILE A 171 15.39 5.96 -6.73
C ILE A 171 16.46 6.54 -7.66
N LYS A 172 16.42 7.84 -7.92
CA LYS A 172 17.43 8.53 -8.75
C LYS A 172 18.86 8.38 -8.22
N ARG A 173 19.03 8.28 -6.89
CA ARG A 173 20.34 8.17 -6.23
C ARG A 173 20.87 6.73 -6.16
N ASP A 174 20.02 5.78 -5.78
CA ASP A 174 20.45 4.45 -5.33
C ASP A 174 20.21 3.35 -6.38
N VAL A 175 19.30 3.56 -7.33
CA VAL A 175 18.94 2.55 -8.33
C VAL A 175 19.88 2.66 -9.53
N LYS A 176 20.53 1.55 -9.87
CA LYS A 176 21.41 1.44 -11.03
C LYS A 176 20.57 1.36 -12.31
N GLU A 177 21.10 1.81 -13.45
CA GLU A 177 20.39 1.85 -14.74
C GLU A 177 19.78 0.51 -15.19
N LYS A 178 20.34 -0.63 -14.75
CA LYS A 178 19.83 -1.96 -15.08
C LYS A 178 18.64 -2.42 -14.22
N GLU A 179 18.37 -1.73 -13.12
CA GLU A 179 17.31 -2.07 -12.17
C GLU A 179 16.04 -1.30 -12.53
N LYS A 180 14.92 -2.03 -12.66
CA LYS A 180 13.60 -1.42 -12.82
C LYS A 180 12.90 -1.34 -11.46
N VAL A 181 12.12 -0.28 -11.26
CA VAL A 181 11.30 -0.12 -10.06
C VAL A 181 9.85 0.04 -10.49
N ARG A 182 8.97 -0.83 -10.00
CA ARG A 182 7.54 -0.73 -10.25
C ARG A 182 6.87 -0.01 -9.09
N VAL A 183 6.19 1.09 -9.37
CA VAL A 183 5.49 1.91 -8.39
C VAL A 183 4.00 1.79 -8.64
N ARG A 184 3.28 1.17 -7.70
CA ARG A 184 1.84 0.99 -7.77
C ARG A 184 1.12 2.02 -6.93
N TRP A 185 0.25 2.78 -7.58
CA TRP A 185 -0.50 3.89 -7.00
C TRP A 185 -1.94 3.50 -6.69
N MET A 186 -2.44 3.92 -5.53
CA MET A 186 -3.89 3.95 -5.28
C MET A 186 -4.56 5.08 -6.06
N ASN A 187 -3.85 6.21 -6.21
CA ASN A 187 -4.28 7.37 -6.97
C ASN A 187 -3.13 7.83 -7.86
N ILE A 188 -3.34 7.87 -9.17
CA ILE A 188 -2.28 8.19 -10.15
C ILE A 188 -1.80 9.64 -10.00
N TYR A 189 -2.70 10.55 -9.63
CA TYR A 189 -2.38 11.98 -9.45
C TYR A 189 -1.35 12.23 -8.33
N ASP A 190 -1.15 11.27 -7.42
CA ASP A 190 -0.10 11.38 -6.42
C ASP A 190 1.31 11.37 -7.04
N ALA A 191 1.47 10.86 -8.27
CA ALA A 191 2.76 10.87 -8.95
C ALA A 191 3.28 12.30 -9.21
N GLU A 192 2.39 13.30 -9.29
CA GLU A 192 2.71 14.71 -9.55
C GLU A 192 3.43 15.39 -8.38
N TYR A 193 3.41 14.80 -7.17
CA TYR A 193 4.14 15.34 -6.02
C TYR A 193 5.66 15.33 -6.22
N ALA A 194 6.18 14.47 -7.10
CA ALA A 194 7.57 14.50 -7.52
C ALA A 194 7.71 15.29 -8.83
N LYS A 195 8.69 16.20 -8.86
CA LYS A 195 8.95 17.05 -10.03
C LYS A 195 9.39 16.23 -11.25
N GLU A 196 10.20 15.20 -11.02
CA GLU A 196 10.79 14.36 -12.05
C GLU A 196 10.87 12.92 -11.53
N TRP A 197 10.59 11.95 -12.40
CA TRP A 197 10.79 10.53 -12.16
C TRP A 197 11.89 10.01 -13.09
N PRO A 198 12.78 9.12 -12.61
CA PRO A 198 13.77 8.49 -13.47
C PRO A 198 13.13 7.44 -14.39
N ASP A 199 13.68 7.27 -15.60
CA ASP A 199 13.15 6.38 -16.65
C ASP A 199 13.04 4.90 -16.23
N CYS A 200 13.76 4.50 -15.19
CA CYS A 200 13.71 3.15 -14.63
C CYS A 200 12.42 2.85 -13.84
N VAL A 201 11.56 3.85 -13.64
CA VAL A 201 10.32 3.72 -12.87
C VAL A 201 9.15 3.44 -13.79
N VAL A 202 8.51 2.30 -13.57
CA VAL A 202 7.25 1.94 -14.21
C VAL A 202 6.11 2.26 -13.25
N HIS A 203 5.18 3.11 -13.70
CA HIS A 203 3.99 3.47 -12.92
C HIS A 203 2.83 2.56 -13.28
N ASP A 204 2.23 1.95 -12.26
CA ASP A 204 1.08 1.07 -12.37
C ASP A 204 -0.05 1.55 -11.45
N VAL A 205 -1.29 1.20 -11.80
CA VAL A 205 -2.49 1.55 -11.02
C VAL A 205 -2.96 0.33 -10.24
N GLU A 206 -3.11 0.47 -8.92
CA GLU A 206 -3.67 -0.58 -8.08
C GLU A 206 -5.20 -0.51 -8.09
N THR A 207 -5.88 -1.51 -8.66
CA THR A 207 -7.35 -1.56 -8.63
C THR A 207 -7.84 -1.73 -7.19
N GLN A 208 -8.95 -1.09 -6.81
CA GLN A 208 -9.55 -1.21 -5.46
C GLN A 208 -9.80 -2.66 -4.99
N LYS A 209 -10.00 -3.60 -5.92
CA LYS A 209 -10.08 -5.04 -5.61
C LYS A 209 -8.75 -5.57 -5.05
N GLY A 210 -7.62 -5.17 -5.62
CA GLY A 210 -6.27 -5.48 -5.11
C GLY A 210 -6.05 -4.97 -3.68
N ILE A 211 -6.69 -3.85 -3.31
CA ILE A 211 -6.58 -3.22 -1.99
C ILE A 211 -7.27 -4.04 -0.88
N ARG A 212 -8.46 -4.60 -1.16
CA ARG A 212 -9.15 -5.52 -0.22
C ARG A 212 -8.47 -6.89 -0.16
N PHE A 213 -7.81 -7.28 -1.26
CA PHE A 213 -7.04 -8.52 -1.36
C PHE A 213 -5.54 -8.33 -1.16
N HIS A 214 -5.11 -7.30 -0.41
CA HIS A 214 -3.76 -7.20 0.14
C HIS A 214 -3.43 -8.31 1.19
N ALA A 215 -4.12 -9.44 1.13
CA ALA A 215 -3.70 -10.71 1.70
C ALA A 215 -3.04 -11.65 0.65
N ARG A 216 -3.09 -11.31 -0.65
CA ARG A 216 -2.28 -11.95 -1.69
C ARG A 216 -0.90 -11.29 -1.65
N ARG A 217 0.14 -12.02 -1.22
CA ARG A 217 1.51 -11.49 -1.28
C ARG A 217 1.85 -11.32 -2.74
N MET A 218 2.50 -10.22 -3.04
CA MET A 218 3.10 -9.95 -4.34
C MET A 218 4.06 -11.06 -4.71
N GLY A 219 4.11 -11.48 -5.98
CA GLY A 219 5.21 -12.30 -6.47
C GLY A 219 6.47 -11.44 -6.65
N LYS A 220 7.62 -12.08 -6.83
CA LYS A 220 8.86 -11.42 -7.21
C LYS A 220 8.63 -10.57 -8.46
N PHE A 221 8.94 -9.28 -8.39
CA PHE A 221 8.94 -8.43 -9.58
C PHE A 221 10.13 -8.84 -10.46
N MET A 222 9.85 -9.56 -11.54
CA MET A 222 10.81 -9.75 -12.62
C MET A 222 10.55 -8.61 -13.58
N GLY A 223 11.46 -7.64 -13.65
CA GLY A 223 11.37 -6.57 -14.64
C GLY A 223 11.24 -7.22 -16.01
N ASP A 224 10.16 -6.92 -16.73
CA ASP A 224 9.81 -7.64 -17.95
C ASP A 224 10.99 -7.59 -18.95
N GLU A 225 11.59 -8.75 -19.21
CA GLU A 225 12.47 -9.02 -20.36
C GLU A 225 11.63 -9.30 -21.63
N LYS A 226 10.31 -9.43 -21.49
CA LYS A 226 9.41 -9.91 -22.56
C LYS A 226 9.03 -8.86 -23.60
N GLU A 227 9.30 -7.57 -23.38
CA GLU A 227 9.00 -6.54 -24.39
C GLU A 227 9.98 -6.56 -25.57
N ALA A 228 11.11 -7.26 -25.48
CA ALA A 228 12.09 -7.34 -26.56
C ALA A 228 11.77 -8.37 -27.67
N GLN A 229 10.73 -9.21 -27.52
CA GLN A 229 10.40 -10.26 -28.51
C GLN A 229 9.19 -9.95 -29.40
N ILE A 230 8.38 -8.93 -29.09
CA ILE A 230 7.19 -8.61 -29.89
C ILE A 230 7.54 -7.73 -31.11
N THR A 231 8.60 -6.93 -31.05
CA THR A 231 9.01 -6.05 -32.16
C THR A 231 9.76 -6.74 -33.31
N ALA A 232 10.11 -8.02 -33.19
CA ALA A 232 10.84 -8.75 -34.25
C ALA A 232 9.94 -9.56 -35.20
N SER A 233 8.63 -9.67 -34.95
CA SER A 233 7.74 -10.55 -35.73
C SER A 233 6.58 -9.86 -36.46
N GLU A 234 6.39 -8.55 -36.28
CA GLU A 234 5.44 -7.76 -37.09
C GLU A 234 6.16 -6.99 -38.20
N ALA A 235 6.78 -7.74 -39.11
CA ALA A 235 7.12 -7.23 -40.44
C ALA A 235 5.84 -7.21 -41.29
N VAL A 236 5.18 -6.05 -41.32
CA VAL A 236 4.04 -5.75 -42.20
C VAL A 236 4.48 -5.88 -43.67
N PRO A 237 3.78 -6.68 -44.51
CA PRO A 237 4.06 -6.72 -45.93
C PRO A 237 3.60 -5.42 -46.60
N GLN A 238 4.50 -4.85 -47.40
CA GLN A 238 4.25 -3.73 -48.30
C GLN A 238 3.21 -4.12 -49.35
N VAL A 239 2.18 -3.27 -49.53
CA VAL A 239 1.34 -3.25 -50.73
C VAL A 239 1.52 -1.88 -51.36
N GLU A 240 2.34 -1.84 -52.41
CA GLU A 240 2.30 -0.81 -53.43
C GLU A 240 1.25 -1.22 -54.47
N GLU A 241 0.35 -0.30 -54.83
CA GLU A 241 0.03 0.08 -56.21
C GLU A 241 -1.15 1.05 -56.22
N GLY A 242 -0.92 2.23 -56.81
CA GLY A 242 -1.86 3.34 -56.82
C GLY A 242 -2.75 3.39 -58.07
N VAL A 243 -3.78 4.24 -58.02
CA VAL A 243 -4.38 4.87 -59.20
C VAL A 243 -4.78 6.31 -58.84
N LYS A 244 -4.37 7.22 -59.73
CA LYS A 244 -4.64 8.67 -59.76
C LYS A 244 -6.13 8.97 -59.98
N ALA A 245 -6.64 10.05 -59.38
CA ALA A 245 -7.58 10.98 -60.02
C ALA A 245 -7.57 12.34 -59.31
N GLU A 246 -7.51 13.39 -60.12
CA GLU A 246 -7.37 14.80 -59.77
C GLU A 246 -8.70 15.47 -59.38
N ALA A 247 -8.53 16.61 -58.69
CA ALA A 247 -9.39 17.80 -58.68
C ALA A 247 -10.75 17.76 -57.94
N GLN A 248 -10.84 18.52 -56.85
CA GLN A 248 -11.45 19.87 -56.89
C GLN A 248 -11.20 20.63 -55.58
N ILE A 249 -10.81 21.88 -55.74
CA ILE A 249 -10.58 22.89 -54.71
C ILE A 249 -11.93 23.54 -54.41
N GLU A 250 -12.37 23.54 -53.15
CA GLU A 250 -13.31 24.54 -52.65
C GLU A 250 -13.14 24.70 -51.13
N ALA A 251 -12.73 25.90 -50.74
CA ALA A 251 -12.53 26.32 -49.36
C ALA A 251 -13.88 26.68 -48.70
N PRO A 252 -14.00 26.49 -47.38
CA PRO A 252 -14.85 27.35 -46.58
C PRO A 252 -14.05 28.09 -45.51
N LYS A 253 -13.86 29.39 -45.80
CA LYS A 253 -14.25 30.53 -44.95
C LYS A 253 -13.93 30.42 -43.45
N VAL A 254 -12.83 31.09 -43.09
CA VAL A 254 -12.50 31.54 -41.73
C VAL A 254 -13.56 32.53 -41.27
N GLU A 255 -14.39 32.13 -40.30
CA GLU A 255 -15.21 33.08 -39.53
C GLU A 255 -14.51 33.39 -38.20
N SER A 256 -14.25 34.68 -38.07
CA SER A 256 -13.60 35.39 -36.97
C SER A 256 -14.33 35.24 -35.65
N ILE A 257 -13.60 34.79 -34.62
CA ILE A 257 -13.99 34.90 -33.21
C ILE A 257 -13.76 36.36 -32.76
N PRO A 258 -14.77 37.10 -32.30
CA PRO A 258 -14.56 38.44 -31.77
C PRO A 258 -13.98 38.42 -30.34
N GLU A 259 -12.95 39.25 -30.14
CA GLU A 259 -12.35 39.68 -28.88
C GLU A 259 -13.41 40.06 -27.82
N ALA A 260 -13.44 39.31 -26.71
CA ALA A 260 -14.15 39.70 -25.51
C ALA A 260 -13.23 40.57 -24.63
N LYS A 261 -13.62 41.84 -24.46
CA LYS A 261 -13.06 42.79 -23.49
C LYS A 261 -13.27 42.29 -22.05
N PRO A 262 -12.39 42.65 -21.10
CA PRO A 262 -12.47 42.21 -19.71
C PRO A 262 -13.55 42.99 -18.94
N GLU A 263 -14.58 42.29 -18.45
CA GLU A 263 -15.57 42.82 -17.53
C GLU A 263 -15.11 42.75 -16.07
N ALA A 264 -15.06 43.94 -15.48
CA ALA A 264 -15.24 44.36 -14.09
C ALA A 264 -15.27 43.31 -12.96
N VAL A 265 -14.35 43.56 -12.02
CA VAL A 265 -14.35 43.17 -10.61
C VAL A 265 -15.68 43.54 -9.92
N PRO A 266 -16.39 42.59 -9.28
CA PRO A 266 -17.39 42.94 -8.26
C PRO A 266 -16.76 43.00 -6.86
N GLU A 267 -16.98 44.13 -6.20
CA GLU A 267 -16.57 44.49 -4.85
C GLU A 267 -17.11 43.55 -3.74
N GLU A 268 -16.30 43.39 -2.69
CA GLU A 268 -16.65 42.71 -1.44
C GLU A 268 -17.76 43.47 -0.65
N PRO A 269 -18.78 42.77 -0.11
CA PRO A 269 -19.59 43.34 0.96
C PRO A 269 -18.89 43.21 2.32
N LYS A 270 -18.67 44.37 2.94
CA LYS A 270 -18.18 44.56 4.31
C LYS A 270 -19.10 43.89 5.35
N LYS A 271 -18.45 43.18 6.28
CA LYS A 271 -18.77 42.95 7.71
C LYS A 271 -20.21 43.23 8.17
N SER A 272 -20.90 42.18 8.60
CA SER A 272 -21.93 42.25 9.64
C SER A 272 -21.59 41.27 10.77
N GLY A 273 -21.37 41.78 11.98
CA GLY A 273 -21.13 40.97 13.17
C GLY A 273 -22.40 40.31 13.69
N PHE A 274 -22.29 39.09 14.19
CA PHE A 274 -23.26 38.42 15.05
C PHE A 274 -22.46 37.51 16.00
N ALA A 275 -22.26 37.94 17.24
CA ALA A 275 -23.10 37.68 18.41
C ALA A 275 -22.71 36.35 19.09
N PHE A 276 -21.93 36.51 20.15
CA PHE A 276 -21.69 35.55 21.22
C PHE A 276 -23.02 34.99 21.75
N TRP A 277 -23.16 33.67 21.82
CA TRP A 277 -24.15 33.02 22.67
C TRP A 277 -23.42 32.25 23.78
N ARG A 278 -23.93 32.46 24.99
CA ARG A 278 -23.49 31.89 26.27
C ARG A 278 -23.72 30.39 26.33
#